data_AF-A0A837C568-F1
#
_entry.id   AF-A0A837C568-F1
#
_cell.length_a   1.000
_cell.length_b   1.000
_cell.length_c   1.000
_cell.angle_alpha   90.00
_cell.angle_beta   90.00
_cell.angle_gamma   90.00
#
_symmetry.space_group_name_H-M   'P 1'
#
loop_
_entity.id
_entity.type
_entity.pdbx_description
1 polymer ?
#
loop_
_entity_poly.entity_id
_entity_poly.type
_entity_poly.pdbx_seq_one_letter_code
_entity_poly.pdbx_strand_id
1 'polypeptide(L)'
;MVTQNNINFFTNWAKERLDEMEATVTSLEARASEVQSDAREKATKVLADLCKQRDEFRDTVKKQSEVGEAAWTQAKSRMEADWRVFETEAGKYVESFGKQIEQQQATFKLQAEAQLKAWREAADKLGSDAKNFASERRGDIDAALKRMNADAIEAEKKLEKLREAGTHSWSALMAALAETRLAFDRANEAAREAFKRAA
;
A
#
# COMPACT_ATOMS: atom_id res chain seq x y z
N MET A 1 -5.93 -24.02 -8.94
CA MET A 1 -6.85 -22.85 -8.97
C MET A 1 -6.92 -22.18 -7.59
N VAL A 2 -7.28 -22.91 -6.52
CA VAL A 2 -7.33 -22.39 -5.13
C VAL A 2 -5.98 -21.82 -4.64
N THR A 3 -4.88 -22.54 -4.87
CA THR A 3 -3.52 -22.12 -4.47
C THR A 3 -3.06 -20.85 -5.19
N GLN A 4 -3.40 -20.70 -6.48
CA GLN A 4 -3.08 -19.51 -7.27
C GLN A 4 -3.88 -18.29 -6.78
N ASN A 5 -5.17 -18.50 -6.47
CA ASN A 5 -6.04 -17.45 -5.93
C ASN A 5 -5.54 -17.00 -4.55
N ASN A 6 -5.11 -17.91 -3.67
CA ASN A 6 -4.53 -17.56 -2.38
C ASN A 6 -3.25 -16.73 -2.49
N ILE A 7 -2.37 -17.04 -3.44
CA ILE A 7 -1.15 -16.26 -3.72
C ILE A 7 -1.50 -14.85 -4.22
N ASN A 8 -2.58 -14.70 -4.99
CA ASN A 8 -3.04 -13.39 -5.46
C ASN A 8 -3.38 -12.44 -4.30
N PHE A 9 -3.95 -12.93 -3.19
CA PHE A 9 -4.25 -12.07 -2.02
C PHE A 9 -2.99 -11.55 -1.33
N PHE A 10 -1.97 -12.39 -1.16
CA PHE A 10 -0.68 -11.96 -0.61
C PHE A 10 0.02 -10.97 -1.55
N THR A 11 -0.06 -11.22 -2.85
CA THR A 11 0.54 -10.35 -3.86
C THR A 11 -0.17 -9.00 -3.92
N ASN A 12 -1.51 -8.96 -3.78
CA ASN A 12 -2.28 -7.71 -3.73
C ASN A 12 -1.89 -6.88 -2.49
N TRP A 13 -1.80 -7.52 -1.32
CA TRP A 13 -1.32 -6.89 -0.08
C TRP A 13 0.07 -6.29 -0.25
N ALA A 14 1.01 -7.07 -0.78
CA ALA A 14 2.38 -6.61 -0.92
C ALA A 14 2.53 -5.52 -1.99
N LYS A 15 1.73 -5.59 -3.05
CA LYS A 15 1.70 -4.57 -4.11
C LYS A 15 1.22 -3.22 -3.59
N GLU A 16 0.18 -3.17 -2.75
CA GLU A 16 -0.24 -1.90 -2.13
C GLU A 16 0.91 -1.25 -1.36
N ARG A 17 1.60 -2.00 -0.49
CA ARG A 17 2.76 -1.49 0.26
C ARG A 17 3.89 -1.05 -0.68
N LEU A 18 4.19 -1.81 -1.74
CA LEU A 18 5.26 -1.48 -2.67
C LEU A 18 4.96 -0.23 -3.50
N ASP A 19 3.73 -0.10 -4.01
CA ASP A 19 3.28 1.07 -4.78
C ASP A 19 3.36 2.34 -3.90
N GLU A 20 3.05 2.22 -2.60
CA GLU A 20 3.24 3.31 -1.64
C GLU A 20 4.71 3.64 -1.37
N MET A 21 5.57 2.63 -1.19
CA MET A 21 7.01 2.86 -1.02
C MET A 21 7.58 3.61 -2.23
N GLU A 22 7.17 3.22 -3.45
CA GLU A 22 7.59 3.86 -4.69
C GLU A 22 7.12 5.31 -4.79
N ALA A 23 5.86 5.58 -4.44
CA ALA A 23 5.31 6.93 -4.39
C ALA A 23 6.06 7.82 -3.38
N THR A 24 6.36 7.28 -2.19
CA THR A 24 7.15 7.98 -1.18
C THR A 24 8.56 8.28 -1.67
N VAL A 25 9.28 7.29 -2.21
CA VAL A 25 10.64 7.48 -2.74
C VAL A 25 10.64 8.53 -3.85
N THR A 26 9.73 8.43 -4.81
CA THR A 26 9.62 9.38 -5.93
C THR A 26 9.40 10.82 -5.43
N SER A 27 8.52 10.99 -4.45
CA SER A 27 8.26 12.30 -3.82
C SER A 27 9.53 12.86 -3.15
N LEU A 28 10.27 12.01 -2.44
CA LEU A 28 11.46 12.40 -1.70
C LEU A 28 12.67 12.65 -2.62
N GLU A 29 12.78 11.94 -3.73
CA GLU A 29 13.81 12.14 -4.77
C GLU A 29 13.65 13.50 -5.43
N ALA A 30 12.41 13.85 -5.83
CA ALA A 30 12.10 15.18 -6.35
C ALA A 30 12.54 16.27 -5.37
N ARG A 31 12.28 16.11 -4.07
CA ARG A 31 12.71 17.05 -3.03
C ARG A 31 14.21 17.16 -2.85
N ALA A 32 14.92 16.04 -2.84
CA ALA A 32 16.37 16.05 -2.65
C ALA A 32 17.08 16.80 -3.80
N SER A 33 16.43 16.91 -4.97
CA SER A 33 16.93 17.73 -6.07
C SER A 33 16.74 19.25 -5.87
N GLU A 34 15.82 19.66 -5.00
CA GLU A 34 15.45 21.06 -4.73
C GLU A 34 16.22 21.70 -3.54
N VAL A 35 16.92 20.91 -2.71
CA VAL A 35 17.63 21.40 -1.51
C VAL A 35 19.07 21.87 -1.80
N GLN A 36 19.56 22.83 -1.00
CA GLN A 36 20.94 23.35 -1.06
C GLN A 36 22.00 22.28 -0.74
N SER A 37 23.26 22.50 -1.16
CA SER A 37 24.34 21.48 -1.19
C SER A 37 24.54 20.72 0.12
N ASP A 38 24.49 21.39 1.26
CA ASP A 38 24.83 20.78 2.55
C ASP A 38 23.69 19.91 3.09
N ALA A 39 22.44 20.28 2.79
CA ALA A 39 21.26 19.43 3.05
C ALA A 39 21.17 18.26 2.06
N ARG A 40 21.76 18.41 0.87
CA ARG A 40 21.71 17.42 -0.21
C ARG A 40 22.45 16.13 0.13
N GLU A 41 23.60 16.17 0.80
CA GLU A 41 24.33 14.94 1.15
C GLU A 41 23.53 14.06 2.12
N LYS A 42 22.92 14.67 3.14
CA LYS A 42 22.05 13.96 4.10
C LYS A 42 20.80 13.41 3.40
N ALA A 43 20.20 14.22 2.53
CA ALA A 43 19.08 13.82 1.69
C ALA A 43 19.39 12.60 0.81
N THR A 44 20.56 12.59 0.15
CA THR A 44 21.00 11.48 -0.70
C THR A 44 21.23 10.20 0.10
N LYS A 45 21.80 10.27 1.31
CA LYS A 45 22.01 9.09 2.16
C LYS A 45 20.68 8.46 2.58
N VAL A 46 19.74 9.26 3.08
CA VAL A 46 18.42 8.76 3.49
C VAL A 46 17.67 8.17 2.30
N LEU A 47 17.71 8.83 1.14
CA LEU A 47 17.10 8.29 -0.07
C LEU A 47 17.69 6.96 -0.52
N ALA A 48 19.02 6.81 -0.43
CA ALA A 48 19.67 5.54 -0.77
C ALA A 48 19.17 4.40 0.13
N ASP A 49 19.01 4.66 1.43
CA ASP A 49 18.48 3.69 2.39
C ASP A 49 17.00 3.34 2.11
N LEU A 50 16.16 4.34 1.81
CA LEU A 50 14.75 4.11 1.44
C LEU A 50 14.60 3.34 0.12
N CYS A 51 15.41 3.67 -0.89
CA CYS A 51 15.47 2.93 -2.14
C CYS A 51 15.86 1.47 -1.90
N LYS A 52 16.88 1.24 -1.07
CA LYS A 52 17.31 -0.11 -0.70
C LYS A 52 16.20 -0.89 0.01
N GLN A 53 15.51 -0.29 0.97
CA GLN A 53 14.39 -0.93 1.67
C GLN A 53 13.25 -1.30 0.71
N ARG A 54 12.87 -0.39 -0.21
CA ARG A 54 11.89 -0.66 -1.26
C ARG A 54 12.32 -1.82 -2.15
N ASP A 55 13.59 -1.85 -2.54
CA ASP A 55 14.12 -2.85 -3.44
C ASP A 55 14.19 -4.24 -2.77
N GLU A 56 14.63 -4.31 -1.51
CA GLU A 56 14.62 -5.54 -0.70
C GLU A 56 13.20 -6.07 -0.46
N PHE A 57 12.24 -5.17 -0.25
CA PHE A 57 10.82 -5.52 -0.14
C PHE A 57 10.31 -6.13 -1.45
N ARG A 58 10.59 -5.49 -2.60
CA ARG A 58 10.23 -5.98 -3.94
C ARG A 58 10.85 -7.35 -4.24
N ASP A 59 12.11 -7.54 -3.91
CA ASP A 59 12.79 -8.82 -4.13
C ASP A 59 12.19 -9.93 -3.27
N THR A 60 11.78 -9.61 -2.05
CA THR A 60 11.03 -10.54 -1.18
C THR A 60 9.68 -10.88 -1.81
N VAL A 61 8.90 -9.91 -2.27
CA VAL A 61 7.63 -10.17 -2.99
C VAL A 61 7.81 -11.15 -4.13
N LYS A 62 8.80 -10.89 -4.99
CA LYS A 62 9.09 -11.73 -6.15
C LYS A 62 9.45 -13.15 -5.73
N LYS A 63 10.40 -13.30 -4.80
CA LYS A 63 10.82 -14.61 -4.29
C LYS A 63 9.65 -15.40 -3.70
N GLN A 64 8.80 -14.76 -2.90
CA GLN A 64 7.69 -15.47 -2.24
C GLN A 64 6.57 -15.83 -3.22
N SER A 65 6.34 -15.01 -4.25
CA SER A 65 5.37 -15.32 -5.31
C SER A 65 5.69 -16.62 -6.06
N GLU A 66 6.97 -17.02 -6.08
CA GLU A 66 7.46 -18.24 -6.75
C GLU A 66 7.42 -19.50 -5.85
N VAL A 67 7.41 -19.35 -4.51
CA VAL A 67 7.59 -20.46 -3.55
C VAL A 67 6.26 -21.00 -2.99
N GLY A 68 5.17 -20.22 -3.06
CA GLY A 68 3.81 -20.66 -2.72
C GLY A 68 3.29 -20.20 -1.35
N GLU A 69 2.04 -20.57 -1.04
CA GLU A 69 1.23 -19.97 0.04
C GLU A 69 1.82 -20.08 1.47
N ALA A 70 2.44 -21.21 1.82
CA ALA A 70 2.99 -21.41 3.16
C ALA A 70 4.15 -20.44 3.46
N ALA A 71 5.00 -20.19 2.46
CA ALA A 71 6.13 -19.27 2.58
C ALA A 71 5.65 -17.81 2.71
N TRP A 72 4.55 -17.46 2.04
CA TRP A 72 3.91 -16.15 2.15
C TRP A 72 3.43 -15.80 3.55
N THR A 73 2.91 -16.77 4.31
CA THR A 73 2.37 -16.48 5.66
C THR A 73 3.47 -16.00 6.60
N GLN A 74 4.63 -16.66 6.58
CA GLN A 74 5.78 -16.23 7.38
C GLN A 74 6.41 -14.94 6.85
N ALA A 75 6.50 -14.82 5.51
CA ALA A 75 7.07 -13.64 4.88
C ALA A 75 6.24 -12.37 5.14
N LYS A 76 4.91 -12.47 5.17
CA LYS A 76 4.01 -11.33 5.42
C LYS A 76 4.33 -10.63 6.75
N SER A 77 4.51 -11.39 7.84
CA SER A 77 4.84 -10.81 9.15
C SER A 77 6.18 -10.06 9.14
N ARG A 78 7.20 -10.61 8.47
CA ARG A 78 8.48 -9.92 8.27
C ARG A 78 8.31 -8.66 7.44
N MET A 79 7.60 -8.75 6.33
CA MET A 79 7.36 -7.62 5.43
C MET A 79 6.56 -6.50 6.10
N GLU A 80 5.62 -6.82 7.00
CA GLU A 80 4.94 -5.82 7.83
C GLU A 80 5.92 -5.08 8.75
N ALA A 81 6.93 -5.78 9.29
CA ALA A 81 7.99 -5.14 10.08
C ALA A 81 8.88 -4.26 9.18
N ASP A 82 9.30 -4.76 8.02
CA ASP A 82 10.11 -4.01 7.05
C ASP A 82 9.37 -2.74 6.57
N TRP A 83 8.06 -2.84 6.32
CA TRP A 83 7.20 -1.70 6.02
C TRP A 83 7.18 -0.66 7.16
N ARG A 84 7.01 -1.09 8.42
CA ARG A 84 7.00 -0.16 9.57
C ARG A 84 8.33 0.58 9.72
N VAL A 85 9.44 -0.10 9.44
CA VAL A 85 10.77 0.53 9.42
C VAL A 85 10.83 1.58 8.32
N PHE A 86 10.41 1.24 7.10
CA PHE A 86 10.35 2.19 5.98
C PHE A 86 9.50 3.42 6.31
N GLU A 87 8.28 3.21 6.82
CA GLU A 87 7.35 4.29 7.18
C GLU A 87 7.95 5.21 8.25
N THR A 88 8.65 4.64 9.23
CA THR A 88 9.32 5.39 10.28
C THR A 88 10.46 6.25 9.73
N GLU A 89 11.33 5.68 8.89
CA GLU A 89 12.46 6.42 8.31
C GLU A 89 12.01 7.49 7.31
N ALA A 90 11.03 7.17 6.47
CA ALA A 90 10.40 8.14 5.58
C ALA A 90 9.74 9.28 6.37
N GLY A 91 9.04 8.96 7.46
CA GLY A 91 8.41 9.94 8.34
C GLY A 91 9.42 10.91 8.96
N LYS A 92 10.51 10.40 9.54
CA LYS A 92 11.60 11.22 10.09
C LYS A 92 12.16 12.18 9.05
N TYR A 93 12.33 11.71 7.82
CA TYR A 93 12.87 12.52 6.75
C TYR A 93 11.89 13.60 6.28
N VAL A 94 10.61 13.25 6.08
CA VAL A 94 9.54 14.21 5.76
C VAL A 94 9.44 15.30 6.83
N GLU A 95 9.52 14.94 8.11
CA GLU A 95 9.50 15.89 9.23
C GLU A 95 10.77 16.76 9.29
N SER A 96 11.92 16.23 8.85
CA SER A 96 13.18 16.97 8.84
C SER A 96 13.18 18.19 7.90
N PHE A 97 12.25 18.23 6.92
CA PHE A 97 12.05 19.39 6.05
C PHE A 97 11.29 20.55 6.70
N GLY A 98 10.90 20.44 7.98
CA GLY A 98 10.34 21.55 8.76
C GLY A 98 8.95 22.01 8.30
N LYS A 99 8.67 23.32 8.39
CA LYS A 99 7.35 23.97 8.19
C LYS A 99 6.76 23.88 6.76
N GLN A 100 7.30 23.02 5.90
CA GLN A 100 6.84 22.86 4.52
C GLN A 100 5.60 21.96 4.46
N ILE A 101 4.48 22.47 4.97
CA ILE A 101 3.18 21.77 4.97
C ILE A 101 2.78 21.35 3.55
N GLU A 102 3.04 22.20 2.55
CA GLU A 102 2.78 21.90 1.13
C GLU A 102 3.51 20.64 0.65
N GLN A 103 4.74 20.45 1.11
CA GLN A 103 5.53 19.27 0.80
C GLN A 103 4.92 18.04 1.50
N GLN A 104 4.65 18.10 2.80
CA GLN A 104 3.97 17.00 3.49
C GLN A 104 2.67 16.56 2.80
N GLN A 105 1.88 17.54 2.32
CA GLN A 105 0.68 17.29 1.52
C GLN A 105 0.96 16.64 0.16
N ALA A 106 2.00 17.07 -0.56
CA ALA A 106 2.38 16.47 -1.83
C ALA A 106 2.79 14.99 -1.67
N THR A 107 3.54 14.65 -0.62
CA THR A 107 3.88 13.24 -0.33
C THR A 107 2.65 12.44 0.03
N PHE A 108 1.81 12.97 0.93
CA PHE A 108 0.56 12.34 1.31
C PHE A 108 -0.34 12.07 0.10
N LYS A 109 -0.46 13.03 -0.83
CA LYS A 109 -1.26 12.90 -2.05
C LYS A 109 -0.76 11.74 -2.91
N LEU A 110 0.54 11.64 -3.14
CA LEU A 110 1.12 10.55 -3.92
C LEU A 110 0.91 9.18 -3.26
N GLN A 111 1.05 9.10 -1.94
CA GLN A 111 0.79 7.86 -1.18
C GLN A 111 -0.69 7.47 -1.22
N ALA A 112 -1.60 8.43 -1.02
CA ALA A 112 -3.04 8.20 -1.10
C ALA A 112 -3.47 7.71 -2.49
N GLU A 113 -2.95 8.33 -3.55
CA GLU A 113 -3.21 7.92 -4.93
C GLU A 113 -2.69 6.50 -5.20
N ALA A 114 -1.50 6.17 -4.72
CA ALA A 114 -0.92 4.83 -4.84
C ALA A 114 -1.76 3.76 -4.12
N GLN A 115 -2.19 4.01 -2.87
CA GLN A 115 -3.09 3.11 -2.14
C GLN A 115 -4.38 2.85 -2.92
N LEU A 116 -5.09 3.92 -3.28
CA LEU A 116 -6.39 3.80 -3.94
C LEU A 116 -6.29 3.12 -5.31
N LYS A 117 -5.19 3.35 -6.04
CA LYS A 117 -4.89 2.64 -7.28
C LYS A 117 -4.70 1.15 -7.03
N ALA A 118 -3.88 0.77 -6.05
CA ALA A 118 -3.65 -0.63 -5.71
C ALA A 118 -4.94 -1.36 -5.29
N TRP A 119 -5.87 -0.67 -4.61
CA TRP A 119 -7.17 -1.24 -4.26
C TRP A 119 -8.02 -1.56 -5.48
N ARG A 120 -8.11 -0.62 -6.43
CA ARG A 120 -8.86 -0.79 -7.66
C ARG A 120 -8.29 -1.94 -8.49
N GLU A 121 -6.97 -1.98 -8.64
CA GLU A 121 -6.28 -3.07 -9.34
C GLU A 121 -6.51 -4.43 -8.67
N ALA A 122 -6.50 -4.49 -7.33
CA ALA A 122 -6.80 -5.70 -6.60
C ALA A 122 -8.27 -6.15 -6.78
N ALA A 123 -9.23 -5.23 -6.68
CA ALA A 123 -10.64 -5.51 -6.88
C ALA A 123 -10.95 -5.98 -8.31
N ASP A 124 -10.35 -5.34 -9.32
CA ASP A 124 -10.50 -5.72 -10.73
C ASP A 124 -9.93 -7.11 -11.00
N LYS A 125 -8.73 -7.39 -10.48
CA LYS A 125 -8.08 -8.70 -10.62
C LYS A 125 -8.92 -9.79 -9.97
N LEU A 126 -9.37 -9.58 -8.73
CA LEU A 126 -10.21 -10.55 -8.02
C LEU A 126 -11.57 -10.72 -8.71
N GLY A 127 -12.17 -9.65 -9.24
CA GLY A 127 -13.40 -9.73 -10.03
C GLY A 127 -13.23 -10.54 -11.32
N SER A 128 -12.05 -10.47 -11.94
CA SER A 128 -11.70 -11.34 -13.06
C SER A 128 -11.55 -12.80 -12.61
N ASP A 129 -10.82 -13.07 -11.53
CA ASP A 129 -10.63 -14.42 -10.99
C ASP A 129 -11.95 -15.07 -10.57
N ALA A 130 -12.87 -14.27 -10.02
CA ALA A 130 -14.20 -14.70 -9.61
C ALA A 130 -14.98 -15.30 -10.78
N LYS A 131 -14.84 -14.79 -12.00
CA LYS A 131 -15.57 -15.29 -13.19
C LYS A 131 -15.30 -16.75 -13.53
N ASN A 132 -14.22 -17.33 -12.99
CA ASN A 132 -13.88 -18.73 -13.20
C ASN A 132 -14.70 -19.69 -12.31
N PHE A 133 -15.48 -19.19 -11.36
CA PHE A 133 -16.39 -19.99 -10.54
C PHE A 133 -17.79 -20.05 -11.17
N ALA A 134 -18.54 -21.13 -10.90
CA ALA A 134 -19.95 -21.22 -11.29
C ALA A 134 -20.77 -20.10 -10.61
N SER A 135 -21.77 -19.50 -11.29
CA SER A 135 -22.62 -18.43 -10.74
C SER A 135 -23.22 -18.78 -9.38
N GLU A 136 -23.64 -20.03 -9.21
CA GLU A 136 -24.22 -20.57 -7.98
C GLU A 136 -23.26 -20.57 -6.78
N ARG A 137 -21.95 -20.50 -7.03
CA ARG A 137 -20.89 -20.50 -6.01
C ARG A 137 -20.28 -19.13 -5.78
N ARG A 138 -20.65 -18.11 -6.57
CA ARG A 138 -20.02 -16.78 -6.58
C ARG A 138 -20.66 -15.74 -5.66
N GLY A 139 -21.83 -16.01 -5.09
CA GLY A 139 -22.58 -15.01 -4.31
C GLY A 139 -21.75 -14.35 -3.19
N ASP A 140 -21.02 -15.15 -2.42
CA ASP A 140 -20.14 -14.66 -1.34
C ASP A 140 -18.95 -13.85 -1.87
N ILE A 141 -18.37 -14.28 -3.00
CA ILE A 141 -17.25 -13.58 -3.65
C ILE A 141 -17.73 -12.21 -4.15
N ASP A 142 -18.86 -12.17 -4.86
CA ASP A 142 -19.43 -10.94 -5.40
C ASP A 142 -19.80 -9.96 -4.28
N ALA A 143 -20.33 -10.46 -3.17
CA ALA A 143 -20.61 -9.66 -1.98
C ALA A 143 -19.33 -9.08 -1.36
N ALA A 144 -18.27 -9.88 -1.21
CA ALA A 144 -16.99 -9.43 -0.68
C ALA A 144 -16.34 -8.36 -1.58
N LEU A 145 -16.36 -8.55 -2.90
CA LEU A 145 -15.82 -7.58 -3.87
C LEU A 145 -16.64 -6.29 -3.92
N LYS A 146 -17.96 -6.38 -3.81
CA LYS A 146 -18.82 -5.20 -3.69
C LYS A 146 -18.50 -4.41 -2.43
N ARG A 147 -18.24 -5.09 -1.30
CA ARG A 147 -17.85 -4.44 -0.05
C ARG A 147 -16.48 -3.78 -0.15
N MET A 148 -15.48 -4.48 -0.71
CA MET A 148 -14.14 -3.94 -0.95
C MET A 148 -14.17 -2.65 -1.77
N ASN A 149 -14.98 -2.60 -2.84
CA ASN A 149 -15.16 -1.38 -3.63
C ASN A 149 -15.84 -0.26 -2.85
N ALA A 150 -16.83 -0.57 -2.01
CA ALA A 150 -17.48 0.43 -1.17
C ALA A 150 -16.52 1.02 -0.13
N ASP A 151 -15.70 0.17 0.50
CA ASP A 151 -14.66 0.60 1.44
C ASP A 151 -13.60 1.48 0.74
N ALA A 152 -13.25 1.17 -0.52
CA ALA A 152 -12.33 1.97 -1.33
C ALA A 152 -12.86 3.39 -1.56
N ILE A 153 -14.14 3.50 -1.91
CA ILE A 153 -14.82 4.79 -2.12
C ILE A 153 -14.89 5.60 -0.82
N GLU A 154 -15.12 4.93 0.32
CA GLU A 154 -15.13 5.59 1.63
C GLU A 154 -13.74 6.12 2.00
N ALA A 155 -12.70 5.30 1.81
CA ALA A 155 -11.31 5.70 2.02
C ALA A 155 -10.93 6.88 1.11
N GLU A 156 -11.29 6.83 -0.18
CA GLU A 156 -11.04 7.92 -1.13
C GLU A 156 -11.68 9.23 -0.65
N LYS A 157 -12.95 9.20 -0.27
CA LYS A 157 -13.64 10.39 0.26
C LYS A 157 -12.97 10.93 1.52
N LYS A 158 -12.47 10.06 2.40
CA LYS A 158 -11.77 10.47 3.62
C LYS A 158 -10.43 11.12 3.29
N LEU A 159 -9.63 10.52 2.42
CA LEU A 159 -8.33 11.03 2.00
C LEU A 159 -8.48 12.36 1.24
N GLU A 160 -9.52 12.50 0.41
CA GLU A 160 -9.85 13.74 -0.30
C GLU A 160 -10.17 14.89 0.67
N LYS A 161 -11.00 14.65 1.68
CA LYS A 161 -11.31 15.67 2.70
C LYS A 161 -10.06 16.15 3.44
N LEU A 162 -9.12 15.25 3.72
CA LEU A 162 -7.85 15.60 4.38
C LEU A 162 -6.93 16.40 3.45
N ARG A 163 -7.00 16.15 2.13
CA ARG A 163 -6.31 16.93 1.12
C ARG A 163 -6.83 18.36 1.05
N GLU A 164 -8.15 18.53 1.06
CA GLU A 164 -8.80 19.86 0.96
C GLU A 164 -8.63 20.70 2.23
N ALA A 165 -8.57 20.08 3.42
CA ALA A 165 -8.58 20.78 4.70
C ALA A 165 -7.25 21.47 5.08
N GLY A 166 -6.17 21.30 4.30
CA GLY A 166 -4.97 22.15 4.25
C GLY A 166 -4.11 22.30 5.53
N THR A 167 -4.58 21.84 6.69
CA THR A 167 -4.03 22.20 8.02
C THR A 167 -3.74 21.00 8.91
N HIS A 168 -3.79 19.78 8.35
CA HIS A 168 -3.50 18.56 9.11
C HIS A 168 -2.00 18.39 9.35
N SER A 169 -1.64 17.94 10.55
CA SER A 169 -0.27 17.54 10.85
C SER A 169 0.11 16.29 10.05
N TRP A 170 1.41 16.13 9.78
CA TRP A 170 1.95 14.93 9.14
C TRP A 170 1.50 13.64 9.85
N SER A 171 1.49 13.64 11.19
CA SER A 171 1.00 12.50 11.97
C SER A 171 -0.46 12.16 11.68
N ALA A 172 -1.33 13.15 11.47
CA ALA A 172 -2.75 12.93 11.17
C ALA A 172 -2.94 12.39 9.73
N LEU A 173 -2.15 12.88 8.78
CA LEU A 173 -2.13 12.38 7.41
C LEU A 173 -1.67 10.92 7.35
N MET A 174 -0.60 10.58 8.07
CA MET A 174 -0.08 9.21 8.15
C MET A 174 -1.05 8.27 8.88
N ALA A 175 -1.73 8.74 9.94
CA ALA A 175 -2.77 7.96 10.60
C ALA A 175 -3.92 7.62 9.63
N ALA A 176 -4.33 8.57 8.79
CA ALA A 176 -5.37 8.31 7.80
C ALA A 176 -4.94 7.29 6.74
N LEU A 177 -3.69 7.36 6.26
CA LEU A 177 -3.13 6.33 5.36
C LEU A 177 -3.07 4.97 6.04
N ALA A 178 -2.67 4.90 7.31
CA ALA A 178 -2.64 3.64 8.07
C ALA A 178 -4.04 3.04 8.26
N GLU A 179 -5.05 3.87 8.55
CA GLU A 179 -6.43 3.41 8.64
C GLU A 179 -6.99 2.88 7.32
N THR A 180 -6.65 3.54 6.20
CA THR A 180 -6.98 3.05 4.86
C THR A 180 -6.34 1.68 4.64
N ARG A 181 -5.03 1.53 4.82
CA ARG A 181 -4.34 0.22 4.72
C ARG A 181 -5.01 -0.88 5.55
N LEU A 182 -5.43 -0.58 6.79
CA LEU A 182 -6.15 -1.54 7.63
C LEU A 182 -7.53 -1.92 7.09
N ALA A 183 -8.22 -1.01 6.41
CA ALA A 183 -9.47 -1.31 5.71
C ALA A 183 -9.20 -2.21 4.49
N PHE A 184 -8.14 -1.96 3.72
CA PHE A 184 -7.72 -2.85 2.63
C PHE A 184 -7.43 -4.26 3.14
N ASP A 185 -6.62 -4.37 4.18
CA ASP A 185 -6.18 -5.65 4.73
C ASP A 185 -7.38 -6.51 5.14
N ARG A 186 -8.39 -5.88 5.75
CA ARG A 186 -9.66 -6.54 6.12
C ARG A 186 -10.49 -6.94 4.90
N ALA A 187 -10.62 -6.06 3.90
CA ALA A 187 -11.39 -6.35 2.70
C ALA A 187 -10.74 -7.48 1.86
N ASN A 188 -9.42 -7.45 1.72
CA ASN A 188 -8.63 -8.45 1.02
C ASN A 188 -8.72 -9.83 1.71
N GLU A 189 -8.68 -9.89 3.05
CA GLU A 189 -8.88 -11.15 3.78
C GLU A 189 -10.33 -11.66 3.69
N ALA A 190 -11.33 -10.78 3.76
CA ALA A 190 -12.73 -11.17 3.59
C ALA A 190 -12.99 -11.77 2.19
N ALA A 191 -12.41 -11.17 1.16
CA ALA A 191 -12.44 -11.72 -0.20
C ALA A 191 -11.73 -13.08 -0.26
N ARG A 192 -10.56 -13.23 0.36
CA ARG A 192 -9.84 -14.50 0.43
C ARG A 192 -10.67 -15.62 1.04
N GLU A 193 -11.33 -15.35 2.17
CA GLU A 193 -12.20 -16.34 2.82
C GLU A 193 -13.42 -16.70 1.95
N ALA A 194 -14.01 -15.73 1.24
CA ALA A 194 -15.09 -16.00 0.28
C ALA A 194 -14.62 -16.91 -0.86
N PHE A 195 -13.43 -16.67 -1.41
CA PHE A 195 -12.82 -17.52 -2.45
C PHE A 195 -12.53 -18.94 -1.95
N LYS A 196 -12.08 -19.09 -0.70
CA LYS A 196 -11.87 -20.41 -0.08
C LYS A 196 -13.17 -21.18 0.11
N ARG A 197 -14.28 -20.51 0.45
CA ARG A 197 -15.60 -21.16 0.62
C ARG A 197 -16.25 -21.57 -0.70
N ALA A 198 -15.92 -20.87 -1.79
CA ALA A 198 -16.45 -21.16 -3.13
C ALA A 198 -15.68 -22.26 -3.88
N ALA A 199 -14.45 -22.56 -3.44
CA ALA A 199 -13.56 -23.58 -3.98
C ALA A 199 -13.95 -25.00 -3.57
#